data_AF-A0A9D6W3M4-F1
#
_entry.id   AF-A0A9D6W3M4-F1
#
_cell.length_a   1.000
_cell.length_b   1.000
_cell.length_c   1.000
_cell.angle_alpha   90.00
_cell.angle_beta   90.00
_cell.angle_gamma   90.00
#
_symmetry.space_group_name_H-M   'P 1'
#
loop_
_entity.id
_entity.type
_entity.pdbx_description
1 polymer ?
#
loop_
_entity_poly.entity_id
_entity_poly.type
_entity_poly.pdbx_seq_one_letter_code
_entity_poly.pdbx_strand_id
1 'polypeptide(L)'
;MSVKEKVWDAAKWKIMQAHLGYDEEEMKAFRENPRNEDVLSKAPSLMEKTIVLEIVESHGCNSRHKVGDRICFDGAGNLLPKRSPGKVCIYALHSAAPMIYAANELFYAGADPAGMRFKRAACMDVGVMCGGWGRVVMELSVEDKVP
;
A
#
# COMPACT_ATOMS: atom_id res chain seq x y z
N MET A 1 7.21 9.49 24.09
CA MET A 1 7.95 9.13 22.87
C MET A 1 8.93 8.02 23.17
N SER A 2 8.89 6.95 22.37
CA SER A 2 9.84 5.83 22.42
C SER A 2 11.25 6.30 22.04
N VAL A 3 12.29 5.57 22.48
CA VAL A 3 13.69 5.83 22.08
C VAL A 3 13.84 5.83 20.56
N LYS A 4 13.11 4.94 19.86
CA LYS A 4 13.11 4.87 18.39
C LYS A 4 12.57 6.15 17.73
N GLU A 5 11.52 6.74 18.29
CA GLU A 5 10.90 7.96 17.75
C GLU A 5 11.83 9.17 17.88
N LYS A 6 12.53 9.30 19.02
CA LYS A 6 13.49 10.39 19.24
C LYS A 6 14.70 10.29 18.30
N VAL A 7 15.19 9.07 18.07
CA VAL A 7 16.28 8.82 17.11
C VAL A 7 15.84 9.14 15.68
N TRP A 8 14.63 8.73 15.31
CA TRP A 8 14.07 9.03 13.99
C TRP A 8 13.93 10.53 13.77
N ASP A 9 13.34 11.27 14.70
CA ASP A 9 13.11 12.71 14.55
C ASP A 9 14.41 13.50 14.34
N ALA A 10 15.49 13.12 15.05
CA ALA A 10 16.80 13.74 14.90
C ALA A 10 17.51 13.39 13.58
N ALA A 11 17.22 12.22 13.00
CA ALA A 11 17.98 11.67 11.86
C ALA A 11 17.22 11.68 10.53
N LYS A 12 15.87 11.75 10.55
CA LYS A 12 15.00 11.53 9.38
C LYS A 12 15.43 12.35 8.18
N TRP A 13 15.77 13.61 8.37
CA TRP A 13 16.13 14.48 7.25
C TRP A 13 17.42 14.08 6.54
N LYS A 14 18.44 13.69 7.29
CA LYS A 14 19.71 13.21 6.70
C LYS A 14 19.50 11.86 6.01
N ILE A 15 18.71 10.99 6.64
CA ILE A 15 18.35 9.68 6.08
C ILE A 15 17.59 9.87 4.76
N MET A 16 16.57 10.71 4.74
CA MET A 16 15.75 10.97 3.54
C MET A 16 16.56 11.60 2.42
N GLN A 17 17.41 12.58 2.72
CA GLN A 17 18.27 13.21 1.72
C GLN A 17 19.17 12.17 1.04
N ALA A 18 19.84 11.32 1.83
CA ALA A 18 20.70 10.27 1.30
C ALA A 18 19.91 9.17 0.57
N HIS A 19 18.75 8.78 1.09
CA HIS A 19 17.93 7.70 0.54
C HIS A 19 17.27 8.08 -0.79
N LEU A 20 16.77 9.30 -0.91
CA LEU A 20 16.10 9.81 -2.11
C LEU A 20 17.07 10.46 -3.10
N GLY A 21 18.33 10.67 -2.70
CA GLY A 21 19.36 11.27 -3.56
C GLY A 21 19.15 12.77 -3.80
N TYR A 22 18.50 13.46 -2.87
CA TYR A 22 18.18 14.88 -3.03
C TYR A 22 19.41 15.78 -2.97
N ASP A 23 19.47 16.73 -3.90
CA ASP A 23 20.37 17.87 -3.78
C ASP A 23 19.91 18.87 -2.70
N GLU A 24 20.63 19.99 -2.55
CA GLU A 24 20.31 20.99 -1.54
C GLU A 24 18.97 21.71 -1.81
N GLU A 25 18.63 21.97 -3.07
CA GLU A 25 17.40 22.67 -3.46
C GLU A 25 16.17 21.77 -3.28
N GLU A 26 16.27 20.52 -3.73
CA GLU A 26 15.25 19.49 -3.53
C GLU A 26 15.02 19.23 -2.05
N MET A 27 16.09 19.12 -1.26
CA MET A 27 15.97 18.88 0.18
C MET A 27 15.35 20.08 0.91
N LYS A 28 15.66 21.31 0.47
CA LYS A 28 15.03 22.52 0.99
C LYS A 28 13.53 22.51 0.67
N ALA A 29 13.15 22.31 -0.58
CA ALA A 29 11.75 22.24 -1.00
C ALA A 29 10.98 21.14 -0.27
N PHE A 30 11.63 19.99 -0.07
CA PHE A 30 11.04 18.86 0.64
C PHE A 30 10.80 19.17 2.13
N ARG A 31 11.73 19.85 2.81
CA ARG A 31 11.58 20.25 4.23
C ARG A 31 10.57 21.38 4.44
N GLU A 32 10.49 22.32 3.49
CA GLU A 32 9.59 23.48 3.60
C GLU A 32 8.12 23.11 3.44
N ASN A 33 7.81 21.93 2.87
CA ASN A 33 6.45 21.43 2.78
C ASN A 33 6.04 20.72 4.09
N PRO A 34 5.10 21.27 4.89
CA PRO A 34 4.70 20.69 6.16
C PRO A 34 4.03 19.31 6.02
N ARG A 35 3.50 18.96 4.84
CA ARG A 35 2.93 17.63 4.59
C ARG A 35 3.99 16.55 4.57
N ASN A 36 5.21 16.87 4.11
CA ASN A 36 6.31 15.91 4.10
C ASN A 36 6.78 15.62 5.53
N GLU A 37 6.86 16.64 6.38
CA GLU A 37 7.15 16.47 7.81
C GLU A 37 6.11 15.59 8.49
N ASP A 38 4.83 15.83 8.22
CA ASP A 38 3.74 15.02 8.77
C ASP A 38 3.82 13.54 8.33
N VAL A 39 4.04 13.29 7.04
CA VAL A 39 4.25 11.94 6.49
C VAL A 39 5.46 11.26 7.15
N LEU A 40 6.61 11.95 7.25
CA LEU A 40 7.80 11.38 7.87
C LEU A 40 7.63 11.11 9.36
N SER A 41 6.89 11.94 10.07
CA SER A 41 6.61 11.71 11.50
C SER A 41 5.86 10.39 11.75
N LYS A 42 5.06 9.96 10.77
CA LYS A 42 4.23 8.75 10.79
C LYS A 42 4.89 7.53 10.15
N ALA A 43 6.01 7.73 9.44
CA ALA A 43 6.69 6.66 8.70
C ALA A 43 7.07 5.44 9.56
N PRO A 44 7.62 5.58 10.79
CA PRO A 44 7.94 4.41 11.62
C PRO A 44 6.72 3.54 11.92
N SER A 45 5.58 4.16 12.28
CA SER A 45 4.34 3.45 12.55
C SER A 45 3.73 2.84 11.29
N LEU A 46 3.86 3.52 10.14
CA LEU A 46 3.42 3.00 8.85
C LEU A 46 4.18 1.72 8.47
N MET A 47 5.48 1.67 8.74
CA MET A 47 6.34 0.51 8.41
C MET A 47 6.05 -0.74 9.25
N GLU A 48 5.29 -0.59 10.34
CA GLU A 48 4.75 -1.70 11.13
C GLU A 48 3.39 -2.19 10.61
N LYS A 49 2.91 -1.69 9.46
CA LYS A 49 1.67 -2.15 8.82
C LYS A 49 1.97 -2.98 7.57
N THR A 50 1.08 -3.91 7.28
CA THR A 50 1.00 -4.63 6.00
C THR A 50 -0.38 -4.35 5.40
N ILE A 51 -0.42 -3.88 4.15
CA ILE A 51 -1.67 -3.78 3.39
C ILE A 51 -1.85 -5.10 2.65
N VAL A 52 -3.04 -5.70 2.73
CA VAL A 52 -3.33 -7.01 2.15
C VAL A 52 -4.53 -6.88 1.22
N LEU A 53 -4.38 -7.39 0.00
CA LEU A 53 -5.50 -7.64 -0.91
C LEU A 53 -5.78 -9.14 -0.94
N GLU A 54 -6.87 -9.56 -0.32
CA GLU A 54 -7.34 -10.94 -0.38
C GLU A 54 -8.26 -11.12 -1.59
N ILE A 55 -8.05 -12.17 -2.37
CA ILE A 55 -8.98 -12.56 -3.41
C ILE A 55 -10.22 -13.20 -2.79
N VAL A 56 -11.37 -12.55 -2.92
CA VAL A 56 -12.65 -13.01 -2.36
C VAL A 56 -13.58 -13.65 -3.40
N GLU A 57 -13.39 -13.32 -4.68
CA GLU A 57 -14.05 -13.99 -5.81
C GLU A 57 -13.04 -14.19 -6.94
N SER A 58 -13.07 -15.35 -7.60
CA SER A 58 -12.26 -15.59 -8.80
C SER A 58 -12.95 -16.57 -9.75
N HIS A 59 -13.12 -16.16 -10.99
CA HIS A 59 -13.61 -17.01 -12.08
C HIS A 59 -12.93 -16.60 -13.39
N GLY A 60 -12.42 -17.55 -14.17
CA GLY A 60 -11.78 -17.24 -15.46
C GLY A 60 -10.50 -16.40 -15.39
N CYS A 61 -9.78 -16.38 -14.26
CA CYS A 61 -8.55 -15.60 -14.12
C CYS A 61 -7.36 -16.27 -14.85
N ASN A 62 -6.85 -15.65 -15.92
CA ASN A 62 -5.67 -16.15 -16.64
C ASN A 62 -4.38 -16.11 -15.81
N SER A 63 -4.27 -15.17 -14.89
CA SER A 63 -3.14 -15.11 -13.95
C SER A 63 -3.20 -16.18 -12.86
N ARG A 64 -4.31 -16.96 -12.81
CA ARG A 64 -4.56 -18.08 -11.89
C ARG A 64 -4.67 -17.68 -10.42
N HIS A 65 -5.11 -16.45 -10.16
CA HIS A 65 -5.47 -16.01 -8.81
C HIS A 65 -6.67 -16.82 -8.32
N LYS A 66 -6.60 -17.29 -7.08
CA LYS A 66 -7.63 -18.13 -6.44
C LYS A 66 -8.18 -17.42 -5.23
N VAL A 67 -9.42 -17.76 -4.85
CA VAL A 67 -10.00 -17.30 -3.59
C VAL A 67 -9.08 -17.69 -2.42
N GLY A 68 -8.83 -16.73 -1.54
CA GLY A 68 -7.89 -16.86 -0.41
C GLY A 68 -6.44 -16.50 -0.73
N ASP A 69 -6.07 -16.28 -2.00
CA ASP A 69 -4.75 -15.71 -2.32
C ASP A 69 -4.62 -14.32 -1.69
N ARG A 70 -3.47 -14.03 -1.08
CA ARG A 70 -3.16 -12.77 -0.41
C ARG A 70 -2.03 -12.06 -1.15
N ILE A 71 -2.32 -10.90 -1.73
CA ILE A 71 -1.31 -10.02 -2.33
C ILE A 71 -0.94 -8.98 -1.27
N CYS A 72 0.30 -9.04 -0.78
CA CYS A 72 0.73 -8.23 0.36
C CYS A 72 1.60 -7.05 -0.09
N PHE A 73 1.45 -5.92 0.58
CA PHE A 73 2.25 -4.72 0.41
C PHE A 73 2.80 -4.27 1.77
N ASP A 74 3.93 -3.57 1.78
CA ASP A 74 4.32 -2.84 2.98
C ASP A 74 3.36 -1.68 3.26
N GLY A 75 3.52 -1.01 4.40
CA GLY A 75 2.67 0.11 4.75
C GLY A 75 2.71 1.27 3.76
N ALA A 76 3.77 1.43 2.95
CA ALA A 76 3.86 2.47 1.92
C ALA A 76 3.21 2.06 0.59
N GLY A 77 2.69 0.83 0.48
CA GLY A 77 2.05 0.33 -0.73
C GLY A 77 3.01 -0.35 -1.71
N ASN A 78 4.23 -0.70 -1.30
CA ASN A 78 5.14 -1.48 -2.15
C ASN A 78 4.79 -2.96 -2.10
N LEU A 79 4.65 -3.60 -3.27
CA LEU A 79 4.36 -5.03 -3.37
C LEU A 79 5.47 -5.85 -2.68
N LEU A 80 5.08 -6.83 -1.87
CA LEU A 80 5.95 -7.80 -1.22
C LEU A 80 5.88 -9.14 -1.98
N PRO A 81 6.78 -9.41 -2.95
CA PRO A 81 6.62 -10.54 -3.87
C PRO A 81 6.73 -11.89 -3.15
N LYS A 82 7.58 -11.97 -2.11
CA LYS A 82 7.76 -13.19 -1.30
C LYS A 82 6.55 -13.53 -0.41
N ARG A 83 5.65 -12.57 -0.19
CA ARG A 83 4.40 -12.73 0.59
C ARG A 83 3.17 -12.68 -0.32
N SER A 84 3.36 -12.79 -1.62
CA SER A 84 2.30 -12.70 -2.64
C SER A 84 2.38 -13.92 -3.56
N PRO A 85 1.34 -14.20 -4.37
CA PRO A 85 1.43 -15.20 -5.42
C PRO A 85 2.62 -14.92 -6.35
N GLY A 86 3.27 -15.98 -6.86
CA GLY A 86 4.44 -15.86 -7.73
C GLY A 86 4.18 -15.12 -9.06
N LYS A 87 2.92 -14.84 -9.38
CA LYS A 87 2.48 -13.99 -10.48
C LYS A 87 1.37 -13.10 -9.97
N VAL A 88 1.48 -11.78 -10.18
CA VAL A 88 0.44 -10.81 -9.83
C VAL A 88 0.03 -10.05 -11.10
N CYS A 89 -1.26 -10.03 -11.40
CA CYS A 89 -1.83 -9.38 -12.58
C CYS A 89 -1.82 -7.85 -12.41
N ILE A 90 -1.25 -7.12 -13.38
CA ILE A 90 -1.26 -5.65 -13.36
C ILE A 90 -2.67 -5.07 -13.42
N TYR A 91 -3.63 -5.73 -14.07
CA TYR A 91 -5.01 -5.24 -14.14
C TYR A 91 -5.79 -5.43 -12.83
N ALA A 92 -5.37 -6.38 -11.99
CA ALA A 92 -5.87 -6.47 -10.62
C ALA A 92 -5.24 -5.37 -9.75
N LEU A 93 -3.91 -5.17 -9.86
CA LEU A 93 -3.20 -4.11 -9.15
C LEU A 93 -3.72 -2.71 -9.49
N HIS A 94 -3.95 -2.43 -10.78
CA HIS A 94 -4.49 -1.16 -11.25
C HIS A 94 -5.82 -0.84 -10.57
N SER A 95 -6.76 -1.80 -10.56
CA SER A 95 -8.06 -1.60 -9.90
C SER A 95 -7.96 -1.45 -8.38
N ALA A 96 -6.93 -2.01 -7.75
CA ALA A 96 -6.74 -1.94 -6.30
C ALA A 96 -5.97 -0.69 -5.83
N ALA A 97 -5.18 -0.06 -6.71
CA ALA A 97 -4.34 1.08 -6.38
C ALA A 97 -5.10 2.24 -5.68
N PRO A 98 -6.34 2.62 -6.09
CA PRO A 98 -7.09 3.67 -5.39
C PRO A 98 -7.42 3.30 -3.93
N MET A 99 -7.65 2.02 -3.63
CA MET A 99 -7.92 1.58 -2.26
C MET A 99 -6.66 1.62 -1.39
N ILE A 100 -5.50 1.26 -1.95
CA ILE A 100 -4.21 1.36 -1.27
C ILE A 100 -3.92 2.84 -0.96
N TYR A 101 -4.07 3.73 -1.95
CA TYR A 101 -3.92 5.16 -1.76
C TYR A 101 -4.85 5.70 -0.66
N ALA A 102 -6.13 5.31 -0.67
CA ALA A 102 -7.08 5.70 0.38
C ALA A 102 -6.68 5.19 1.77
N ALA A 103 -6.17 3.96 1.88
CA ALA A 103 -5.67 3.41 3.14
C ALA A 103 -4.48 4.24 3.67
N ASN A 104 -3.56 4.63 2.79
CA ASN A 104 -2.45 5.50 3.15
C ASN A 104 -2.91 6.89 3.62
N GLU A 105 -3.79 7.54 2.86
CA GLU A 105 -4.33 8.86 3.23
C GLU A 105 -5.11 8.82 4.55
N LEU A 106 -5.89 7.77 4.81
CA LEU A 106 -6.57 7.60 6.10
C LEU A 106 -5.57 7.45 7.25
N PHE A 107 -4.54 6.64 7.06
CA PHE A 107 -3.47 6.48 8.05
C PHE A 107 -2.76 7.81 8.32
N TYR A 108 -2.40 8.56 7.27
CA TYR A 108 -1.82 9.89 7.42
C TYR A 108 -2.80 10.87 8.06
N ALA A 109 -4.11 10.75 7.84
CA ALA A 109 -5.11 11.56 8.54
C ALA A 109 -5.32 11.17 10.01
N GLY A 110 -4.64 10.13 10.52
CA GLY A 110 -4.82 9.60 11.87
C GLY A 110 -6.11 8.80 12.06
N ALA A 111 -6.77 8.43 10.96
CA ALA A 111 -7.91 7.53 10.96
C ALA A 111 -7.44 6.08 10.85
N ASP A 112 -8.27 5.15 11.33
CA ASP A 112 -8.01 3.72 11.17
C ASP A 112 -8.31 3.28 9.72
N PRO A 113 -7.30 2.89 8.92
CA PRO A 113 -7.52 2.42 7.56
C PRO A 113 -8.27 1.08 7.49
N ALA A 114 -8.29 0.28 8.57
CA ALA A 114 -9.12 -0.92 8.64
C ALA A 114 -10.62 -0.59 8.66
N GLY A 115 -10.99 0.65 9.02
CA GLY A 115 -12.36 1.17 9.01
C GLY A 115 -12.90 1.56 7.63
N MET A 116 -12.17 1.31 6.54
CA MET A 116 -12.61 1.61 5.18
C MET A 116 -13.93 0.90 4.83
N ARG A 117 -14.94 1.69 4.42
CA ARG A 117 -16.25 1.18 3.98
C ARG A 117 -16.22 0.55 2.60
N PHE A 118 -15.56 1.23 1.65
CA PHE A 118 -15.39 0.77 0.28
C PHE A 118 -13.99 0.20 0.12
N LYS A 119 -13.86 -1.09 0.41
CA LYS A 119 -12.58 -1.83 0.42
C LYS A 119 -12.56 -2.99 -0.56
N ARG A 120 -13.46 -3.03 -1.53
CA ARG A 120 -13.48 -4.05 -2.59
C ARG A 120 -13.34 -3.43 -3.96
N ALA A 121 -12.55 -4.08 -4.81
CA ALA A 121 -12.43 -3.75 -6.22
C ALA A 121 -12.38 -5.03 -7.07
N ALA A 122 -12.98 -4.97 -8.25
CA ALA A 122 -12.81 -6.02 -9.26
C ALA A 122 -11.65 -5.65 -10.21
N CYS A 123 -10.95 -6.65 -10.76
CA CYS A 123 -10.02 -6.39 -11.87
C CYS A 123 -10.77 -5.81 -13.08
N MET A 124 -10.05 -5.15 -13.99
CA MET A 124 -10.65 -4.48 -15.15
C MET A 124 -11.28 -5.40 -16.21
N ASP A 125 -11.18 -6.71 -16.07
CA ASP A 125 -11.79 -7.65 -17.02
C ASP A 125 -13.33 -7.58 -16.93
N VAL A 126 -13.98 -7.47 -18.10
CA VAL A 126 -15.43 -7.30 -18.21
C VAL A 126 -16.21 -8.62 -18.07
N GLY A 127 -15.52 -9.76 -17.98
CA GLY A 127 -16.11 -11.08 -17.87
C GLY A 127 -16.55 -11.68 -19.21
N VAL A 128 -16.70 -13.01 -19.23
CA VAL A 128 -16.97 -13.80 -20.44
C VAL A 128 -18.22 -13.35 -21.19
N MET A 129 -19.28 -12.96 -20.48
CA MET A 129 -20.54 -12.52 -21.07
C MET A 129 -20.44 -11.14 -21.75
N CYS A 130 -19.33 -10.43 -21.56
CA CYS A 130 -19.05 -9.11 -22.14
C CYS A 130 -17.82 -9.13 -23.07
N GLY A 131 -17.34 -10.32 -23.48
CA GLY A 131 -16.15 -10.46 -24.34
C GLY A 131 -14.81 -10.42 -23.61
N GLY A 132 -14.84 -10.41 -22.28
CA GLY A 132 -13.68 -10.60 -21.42
C GLY A 132 -13.41 -12.09 -21.13
N TRP A 133 -12.50 -12.37 -20.20
CA TRP A 133 -12.09 -13.76 -19.90
C TRP A 133 -12.64 -14.23 -18.55
N GLY A 134 -12.85 -13.31 -17.61
CA GLY A 134 -13.22 -13.66 -16.25
C GLY A 134 -13.39 -12.47 -15.33
N ARG A 135 -13.37 -12.71 -14.03
CA ARG A 135 -13.49 -11.68 -13.00
C ARG A 135 -12.80 -12.13 -11.72
N VAL A 136 -12.07 -11.20 -11.11
CA VAL A 136 -11.46 -11.35 -9.79
C VAL A 136 -11.90 -10.17 -8.94
N VAL A 137 -12.38 -10.44 -7.73
CA VAL A 137 -12.70 -9.41 -6.73
C VAL A 137 -11.70 -9.52 -5.59
N MET A 138 -11.12 -8.38 -5.23
CA MET A 138 -10.18 -8.25 -4.12
C MET A 138 -10.83 -7.47 -2.99
N GLU A 139 -10.55 -7.84 -1.74
CA GLU A 139 -10.87 -7.08 -0.55
C GLU A 139 -9.57 -6.60 0.13
N LEU A 140 -9.51 -5.31 0.48
CA LEU A 140 -8.39 -4.71 1.20
C LEU A 140 -8.56 -4.83 2.71
N SER A 141 -7.50 -5.24 3.40
CA SER A 141 -7.32 -5.07 4.84
C SER A 141 -5.97 -4.40 5.14
N VAL A 142 -5.87 -3.80 6.33
CA VAL A 142 -4.59 -3.32 6.88
C VAL A 142 -4.36 -4.05 8.18
N GLU A 143 -3.23 -4.74 8.27
CA GLU A 143 -2.85 -5.59 9.39
C GLU A 143 -1.57 -5.06 10.04
N ASP A 144 -1.37 -5.36 11.32
CA ASP A 144 -0.06 -5.23 11.93
C ASP A 144 0.92 -6.19 11.26
N LYS A 145 2.14 -5.73 11.04
CA LYS A 145 3.22 -6.54 10.49
C LYS A 145 3.52 -7.67 11.47
N VAL A 146 3.20 -8.90 11.06
CA VAL A 146 3.59 -10.10 11.81
C VAL A 146 5.11 -10.26 11.67
N PRO A 147 5.86 -10.48 12.77
CA PRO A 147 7.31 -10.65 12.77
C PRO A 147 7.84 -11.71 11.80
#